data_AF-A0A4R0KB10-F1
#
_entry.id   AF-A0A4R0KB10-F1
#
_cell.length_a   1.000
_cell.length_b   1.000
_cell.length_c   1.000
_cell.angle_alpha   90.00
_cell.angle_beta   90.00
_cell.angle_gamma   90.00
#
_symmetry.space_group_name_H-M   'P 1'
#
loop_
_entity.id
_entity.type
_entity.pdbx_description
1 polymer ?
#
loop_
_entity_poly.entity_id
_entity_poly.type
_entity_poly.pdbx_seq_one_letter_code
_entity_poly.pdbx_strand_id
1 'polypeptide(L)'
;MRRQAGLLLGLGLVCGLGWAIAVSTSMPSWFDPSEACAKKLHGGSPDHTIDVHTSWFPPSASCDFGGGDVRQYMSTTRSTVLSVLGVLILVVLVTGLVLTIKRLAGEPGPTRLADGVDLRRRKRNQLTFGALDVLIAVAVLVFFNAVAIVLGEIVGGVLFVVTTIAGLSALCTALDRHMGPLPSTALESRRRGTATGAILFGVIFTATAVTGQLPFFRLWAAPLAAITYAAVVHLQWSRQRDPVNA
;
A
#
# COMPACT_ATOMS: atom_id res chain seq x y z
N MET A 1 23.56 1.81 -6.60
CA MET A 1 22.80 2.00 -5.35
C MET A 1 21.44 2.71 -5.52
N ARG A 2 21.34 3.93 -6.06
CA ARG A 2 20.05 4.69 -6.08
C ARG A 2 18.87 4.02 -6.82
N ARG A 3 19.09 3.31 -7.92
CA ARG A 3 18.04 2.54 -8.64
C ARG A 3 17.65 1.25 -7.94
N GLN A 4 18.55 0.66 -7.14
CA GLN A 4 18.35 -0.65 -6.52
C GLN A 4 17.35 -0.59 -5.35
N ALA A 5 17.29 0.51 -4.60
CA ALA A 5 16.38 0.63 -3.44
C ALA A 5 14.89 0.56 -3.84
N GLY A 6 14.49 1.29 -4.88
CA GLY A 6 13.11 1.25 -5.38
C GLY A 6 12.76 -0.10 -6.01
N LEU A 7 13.72 -0.73 -6.67
CA LEU A 7 13.54 -2.05 -7.26
C LEU A 7 13.39 -3.13 -6.17
N LEU A 8 14.20 -3.08 -5.11
CA LEU A 8 14.10 -4.02 -3.99
C LEU A 8 12.76 -3.89 -3.25
N LEU A 9 12.31 -2.66 -2.98
CA LEU A 9 11.01 -2.44 -2.34
C LEU A 9 9.88 -2.92 -3.26
N GLY A 10 9.92 -2.57 -4.55
CA GLY A 10 8.91 -3.02 -5.52
C GLY A 10 8.87 -4.54 -5.64
N LEU A 11 10.03 -5.19 -5.76
CA LEU A 11 10.16 -6.64 -5.81
C LEU A 11 9.62 -7.29 -4.53
N GLY A 12 9.99 -6.77 -3.36
CA GLY A 12 9.49 -7.26 -2.08
C GLY A 12 7.97 -7.17 -1.97
N LEU A 13 7.36 -6.07 -2.44
CA LEU A 13 5.90 -5.89 -2.42
C LEU A 13 5.20 -6.86 -3.38
N VAL A 14 5.72 -7.03 -4.60
CA VAL A 14 5.16 -7.98 -5.58
C VAL A 14 5.29 -9.41 -5.08
N CYS A 15 6.47 -9.80 -4.59
CA CYS A 15 6.68 -11.12 -4.00
C CYS A 15 5.80 -11.33 -2.76
N GLY A 16 5.65 -10.31 -1.90
CA GLY A 16 4.76 -10.36 -0.74
C GLY A 16 3.30 -10.55 -1.12
N LEU A 17 2.82 -9.86 -2.15
CA LEU A 17 1.47 -10.04 -2.67
C LEU A 17 1.28 -11.46 -3.23
N GLY A 18 2.22 -11.93 -4.05
CA GLY A 18 2.20 -13.31 -4.57
C GLY A 18 2.22 -14.35 -3.46
N TRP A 19 3.00 -14.10 -2.39
CA TRP A 19 3.05 -14.94 -1.21
C TRP A 19 1.71 -14.94 -0.45
N ALA A 20 1.11 -13.77 -0.22
CA ALA A 20 -0.19 -13.67 0.44
C ALA A 20 -1.26 -14.44 -0.34
N ILE A 21 -1.33 -14.27 -1.67
CA ILE A 21 -2.24 -15.03 -2.54
C ILE A 21 -1.96 -16.54 -2.42
N ALA A 22 -0.69 -16.95 -2.44
CA ALA A 22 -0.32 -18.35 -2.30
C ALA A 22 -0.74 -18.92 -0.94
N VAL A 23 -0.61 -18.17 0.16
CA VAL A 23 -1.05 -18.58 1.50
C VAL A 23 -2.58 -18.68 1.55
N SER A 24 -3.32 -17.66 1.13
CA SER A 24 -4.78 -17.66 1.17
C SER A 24 -5.39 -18.78 0.34
N THR A 25 -4.86 -19.01 -0.88
CA THR A 25 -5.31 -20.11 -1.74
C THR A 25 -4.90 -21.49 -1.22
N SER A 26 -3.99 -21.56 -0.24
CA SER A 26 -3.63 -22.79 0.47
C SER A 26 -4.52 -23.08 1.67
N MET A 27 -5.30 -22.10 2.12
CA MET A 27 -6.18 -22.18 3.29
C MET A 27 -7.63 -22.50 2.87
N PRO A 28 -8.48 -22.97 3.82
CA PRO A 28 -9.91 -23.12 3.58
C PRO A 28 -10.54 -21.78 3.16
N SER A 29 -11.63 -21.85 2.39
CA SER A 29 -12.37 -20.65 1.98
C SER A 29 -12.77 -19.83 3.20
N TRP A 30 -12.53 -18.52 3.16
CA TRP A 30 -12.96 -17.60 4.22
C TRP A 30 -14.48 -17.47 4.32
N PHE A 31 -15.20 -17.75 3.23
CA PHE A 31 -16.66 -17.63 3.17
C PHE A 31 -17.35 -18.84 3.82
N ASP A 32 -16.91 -20.05 3.50
CA ASP A 32 -17.44 -21.31 4.06
C ASP A 32 -16.27 -22.27 4.40
N PRO A 33 -15.56 -22.02 5.52
CA PRO A 33 -14.35 -22.78 5.86
C PRO A 33 -14.65 -24.24 6.19
N SER A 34 -15.80 -24.51 6.82
CA SER A 34 -16.27 -25.87 7.14
C SER A 34 -16.58 -26.68 5.88
N GLU A 35 -17.31 -26.11 4.91
CA GLU A 35 -17.60 -26.77 3.64
C GLU A 35 -16.32 -27.04 2.83
N ALA A 36 -15.37 -26.10 2.83
CA ALA A 36 -14.08 -26.28 2.18
C ALA A 36 -13.25 -27.42 2.80
N CYS A 37 -13.24 -27.54 4.13
CA CYS A 37 -12.63 -28.66 4.84
C CYS A 37 -13.32 -30.00 4.50
N ALA A 38 -14.65 -30.02 4.55
CA ALA A 38 -15.49 -31.18 4.25
C ALA A 38 -15.26 -31.74 2.84
N LYS A 39 -15.32 -30.87 1.82
CA LYS A 39 -15.10 -31.25 0.41
C LYS A 39 -13.71 -31.84 0.16
N LYS A 40 -12.68 -31.28 0.79
CA LYS A 40 -11.29 -31.68 0.54
C LYS A 40 -10.88 -32.96 1.28
N LEU A 41 -11.35 -33.16 2.51
CA LEU A 41 -10.83 -34.19 3.41
C LEU A 41 -11.83 -35.31 3.74
N HIS A 42 -13.13 -35.07 3.57
CA HIS A 42 -14.20 -36.01 3.92
C HIS A 42 -15.12 -36.39 2.74
N GLY A 43 -15.01 -35.73 1.58
CA GLY A 43 -15.75 -36.10 0.36
C GLY A 43 -17.24 -35.71 0.35
N GLY A 44 -17.71 -34.95 1.34
CA GLY A 44 -19.10 -34.53 1.49
C GLY A 44 -19.31 -33.67 2.75
N SER A 45 -20.47 -33.00 2.87
CA SER A 45 -20.79 -32.14 4.02
C SER A 45 -21.16 -33.00 5.23
N PRO A 46 -20.45 -32.92 6.37
CA PRO A 46 -20.81 -33.68 7.56
C PRO A 46 -22.02 -33.08 8.29
N ASP A 47 -22.72 -33.93 9.04
CA ASP A 47 -23.81 -33.55 9.96
C ASP A 47 -23.31 -32.88 11.26
N HIS A 48 -22.00 -32.59 11.37
CA HIS A 48 -21.34 -32.10 12.59
C HIS A 48 -20.61 -30.79 12.31
N THR A 49 -20.46 -29.95 13.34
CA THR A 49 -19.69 -28.70 13.26
C THR A 49 -18.19 -29.01 13.12
N ILE A 50 -17.60 -28.60 11.99
CA ILE A 50 -16.15 -28.67 11.76
C ILE A 50 -15.51 -27.38 12.29
N ASP A 51 -14.60 -27.51 13.24
CA ASP A 51 -13.79 -26.38 13.72
C ASP A 51 -12.55 -26.21 12.84
N VAL A 52 -12.32 -24.98 12.38
CA VAL A 52 -11.23 -24.67 11.45
C VAL A 52 -10.22 -23.77 12.15
N HIS A 53 -8.99 -24.26 12.24
CA HIS A 53 -7.88 -23.51 12.81
C HIS A 53 -6.91 -23.08 11.71
N THR A 54 -6.75 -21.77 11.55
CA THR A 54 -5.79 -21.17 10.62
C THR A 54 -4.76 -20.33 11.38
N SER A 55 -3.52 -20.35 10.90
CA SER A 55 -2.47 -19.44 11.33
C SER A 55 -1.75 -18.88 10.11
N TRP A 56 -1.42 -17.60 10.15
CA TRP A 56 -0.73 -16.90 9.06
C TRP A 56 0.79 -17.01 9.16
N PHE A 57 1.34 -17.22 10.36
CA PHE A 57 2.77 -17.41 10.54
C PHE A 57 3.09 -18.27 11.77
N PRO A 58 3.68 -19.48 11.58
CA PRO A 58 3.87 -20.16 10.30
C PRO A 58 2.52 -20.43 9.61
N PRO A 59 2.42 -20.37 8.26
CA PRO A 59 1.17 -20.64 7.56
C PRO A 59 0.71 -22.07 7.82
N SER A 60 -0.42 -22.25 8.50
CA SER A 60 -0.98 -23.57 8.80
C SER A 60 -2.49 -23.54 8.75
N ALA A 61 -3.08 -24.66 8.33
CA ALA A 61 -4.51 -24.86 8.38
C ALA A 61 -4.82 -26.32 8.76
N SER A 62 -5.67 -26.49 9.76
CA SER A 62 -6.18 -27.79 10.22
C SER A 62 -7.69 -27.74 10.43
N CYS A 63 -8.35 -28.86 10.19
CA CYS A 63 -9.78 -29.05 10.40
C CYS A 63 -9.97 -30.09 11.49
N ASP A 64 -10.73 -29.76 12.53
CA ASP A 64 -11.15 -30.68 13.59
C ASP A 64 -12.59 -31.14 13.29
N PHE A 65 -12.77 -32.44 13.07
CA PHE A 65 -14.07 -33.05 12.77
C PHE A 65 -14.79 -33.53 14.05
N GLY A 66 -14.24 -33.25 15.23
CA GLY A 66 -14.74 -33.74 16.51
C GLY A 66 -14.21 -35.15 16.83
N GLY A 67 -14.33 -35.56 18.11
CA GLY A 67 -13.88 -36.89 18.56
C GLY A 67 -12.38 -37.12 18.47
N GLY A 68 -11.57 -36.05 18.26
CA GLY A 68 -10.13 -36.11 18.11
C GLY A 68 -9.64 -36.34 16.67
N ASP A 69 -10.50 -36.38 15.66
CA ASP A 69 -10.09 -36.46 14.25
C ASP A 69 -9.67 -35.08 13.72
N VAL A 70 -8.43 -34.69 14.02
CA VAL A 70 -7.81 -33.47 13.51
C VAL A 70 -6.98 -33.79 12.28
N ARG A 71 -7.34 -33.21 11.13
CA ARG A 71 -6.63 -33.40 9.86
C ARG A 71 -5.99 -32.12 9.37
N GLN A 72 -4.78 -32.25 8.82
CA GLN A 72 -4.07 -31.13 8.21
C GLN A 72 -4.66 -30.80 6.84
N TYR A 73 -5.21 -29.59 6.70
CA TYR A 73 -5.66 -29.07 5.43
C TYR A 73 -4.48 -28.64 4.54
N MET A 74 -3.42 -28.15 5.18
CA MET A 74 -2.18 -27.71 4.55
C MET A 74 -1.02 -28.61 4.99
N SER A 75 -0.28 -29.17 4.03
CA SER A 75 0.84 -30.06 4.34
C SER A 75 1.99 -29.34 5.02
N THR A 76 2.71 -30.04 5.90
CA THR A 76 3.86 -29.50 6.63
C THR A 76 4.96 -28.97 5.70
N THR A 77 5.21 -29.64 4.57
CA THR A 77 6.19 -29.18 3.57
C THR A 77 5.78 -27.85 2.98
N ARG A 78 4.51 -27.68 2.60
CA ARG A 78 4.01 -26.41 2.03
C ARG A 78 4.06 -25.29 3.07
N SER A 79 3.69 -25.59 4.32
CA SER A 79 3.78 -24.65 5.45
C SER A 79 5.21 -24.16 5.67
N THR A 80 6.18 -25.08 5.65
CA THR A 80 7.61 -24.77 5.83
C THR A 80 8.14 -23.91 4.69
N VAL A 81 7.86 -24.29 3.44
CA VAL A 81 8.29 -23.54 2.25
C VAL A 81 7.70 -22.13 2.25
N LEU A 82 6.40 -21.97 2.52
CA LEU A 82 5.78 -20.65 2.60
C LEU A 82 6.33 -19.85 3.79
N SER A 83 6.64 -20.46 4.94
CA SER A 83 7.26 -19.74 6.06
C SER A 83 8.63 -19.17 5.68
N VAL A 84 9.51 -19.98 5.08
CA VAL A 84 10.85 -19.55 4.65
C VAL A 84 10.75 -18.44 3.60
N LEU A 85 9.88 -18.60 2.60
CA LEU A 85 9.64 -17.56 1.60
C LEU A 85 9.11 -16.27 2.23
N GLY A 86 8.17 -16.37 3.18
CA GLY A 86 7.63 -15.21 3.89
C GLY A 86 8.71 -14.43 4.63
N VAL A 87 9.62 -15.12 5.32
CA VAL A 87 10.76 -14.49 6.01
C VAL A 87 11.71 -13.81 5.02
N LEU A 88 12.06 -14.48 3.91
CA LEU A 88 12.95 -13.90 2.89
C LEU A 88 12.35 -12.63 2.27
N ILE A 89 11.05 -12.66 1.97
CA ILE A 89 10.32 -11.51 1.44
C ILE A 89 10.30 -10.36 2.47
N LEU A 90 10.06 -10.67 3.75
CA LEU A 90 10.08 -9.68 4.83
C LEU A 90 11.45 -8.99 4.93
N VAL A 91 12.55 -9.76 4.86
CA VAL A 91 13.91 -9.21 4.87
C VAL A 91 14.14 -8.27 3.67
N VAL A 92 13.71 -8.66 2.47
CA VAL A 92 13.80 -7.82 1.27
C VAL A 92 12.99 -6.53 1.42
N LEU A 93 11.76 -6.63 1.94
CA LEU A 93 10.89 -5.48 2.20
C LEU A 93 11.50 -4.50 3.20
N VAL A 94 11.95 -4.99 4.35
CA VAL A 94 12.60 -4.17 5.39
C VAL A 94 13.86 -3.50 4.84
N THR A 95 14.67 -4.24 4.09
CA THR A 95 15.88 -3.69 3.46
C THR A 95 15.53 -2.61 2.44
N GLY A 96 14.56 -2.86 1.57
CA GLY A 96 14.07 -1.88 0.58
C GLY A 96 13.52 -0.62 1.26
N LEU A 97 12.79 -0.77 2.36
CA LEU A 97 12.26 0.34 3.16
C LEU A 97 13.38 1.17 3.79
N VAL A 98 14.35 0.54 4.46
CA VAL A 98 15.49 1.23 5.08
C VAL A 98 16.30 1.99 4.03
N LEU A 99 16.57 1.39 2.87
CA LEU A 99 17.27 2.06 1.77
C LEU A 99 16.47 3.24 1.20
N THR A 100 15.14 3.12 1.17
CA THR A 100 14.25 4.21 0.75
C THR A 100 14.28 5.36 1.75
N ILE A 101 14.24 5.08 3.06
CA ILE A 101 14.36 6.09 4.13
C ILE A 101 15.72 6.79 4.05
N LYS A 102 16.83 6.03 3.93
CA LYS A 102 18.17 6.61 3.75
C LYS A 102 18.25 7.51 2.51
N ARG A 103 17.58 7.13 1.42
CA ARG A 103 17.49 7.96 0.20
C ARG A 103 16.71 9.26 0.42
N LEU A 104 15.69 9.25 1.27
CA LEU A 104 14.93 10.45 1.64
C LEU A 104 15.75 11.40 2.53
N ALA A 105 16.71 10.88 3.28
CA ALA A 105 17.60 11.66 4.15
C ALA A 105 18.91 12.13 3.48
N GLY A 106 19.28 11.59 2.31
CA GLY A 106 20.54 11.90 1.63
C GLY A 106 20.61 13.27 0.95
N GLU A 107 21.73 13.58 0.30
CA GLU A 107 22.03 14.94 -0.19
C GLU A 107 20.95 15.59 -1.09
N PRO A 108 20.75 16.92 -0.94
CA PRO A 108 19.70 17.68 -1.62
C PRO A 108 19.85 17.77 -3.14
N GLY A 109 21.05 17.54 -3.67
CA GLY A 109 21.35 17.74 -5.08
C GLY A 109 21.27 19.22 -5.49
N PRO A 110 21.43 19.52 -6.79
CA PRO A 110 21.44 20.89 -7.27
C PRO A 110 20.08 21.58 -7.11
N THR A 111 20.10 22.86 -6.77
CA THR A 111 18.93 23.72 -6.66
C THR A 111 18.39 24.06 -8.05
N ARG A 112 17.07 23.94 -8.25
CA ARG A 112 16.40 24.50 -9.43
C ARG A 112 15.97 25.93 -9.14
N LEU A 113 16.41 26.85 -9.99
CA LEU A 113 16.05 28.26 -9.92
C LEU A 113 14.69 28.52 -10.58
N ALA A 114 14.07 29.65 -10.23
CA ALA A 114 12.78 30.08 -10.77
C ALA A 114 12.92 30.88 -12.08
N ASP A 115 14.15 31.10 -12.55
CA ASP A 115 14.46 32.03 -13.66
C ASP A 115 13.71 31.65 -14.94
N GLY A 116 12.93 32.60 -15.46
CA GLY A 116 12.17 32.45 -16.70
C GLY A 116 10.92 31.57 -16.62
N VAL A 117 10.51 31.11 -15.42
CA VAL A 117 9.34 30.23 -15.24
C VAL A 117 8.14 30.99 -14.67
N ASP A 118 7.00 30.94 -15.36
CA ASP A 118 5.72 31.45 -14.83
C ASP A 118 5.20 30.56 -13.67
N LEU A 119 5.46 31.02 -12.45
CA LEU A 119 5.05 30.38 -11.21
C LEU A 119 3.52 30.29 -11.04
N ARG A 120 2.76 31.27 -11.56
CA ARG A 120 1.28 31.26 -11.45
C ARG A 120 0.69 30.17 -12.35
N ARG A 121 1.15 30.08 -13.60
CA ARG A 121 0.73 29.02 -14.52
C ARG A 121 1.14 27.64 -14.00
N ARG A 122 2.35 27.53 -13.45
CA ARG A 122 2.84 26.28 -12.84
C ARG A 122 1.99 25.84 -11.64
N LYS A 123 1.66 26.76 -10.73
CA LYS A 123 0.73 26.50 -9.61
C LYS A 123 -0.63 26.01 -10.11
N ARG A 124 -1.21 26.71 -11.10
CA ARG A 124 -2.51 26.32 -11.67
C ARG A 124 -2.46 24.92 -12.26
N ASN A 125 -1.43 24.61 -13.04
CA ASN A 125 -1.24 23.29 -13.64
C ASN A 125 -1.07 22.19 -12.57
N GLN A 126 -0.33 22.45 -11.49
CA GLN A 126 -0.19 21.46 -10.41
C GLN A 126 -1.52 21.20 -9.70
N LEU A 127 -2.32 22.24 -9.47
CA LEU A 127 -3.62 22.11 -8.82
C LEU A 127 -4.63 21.36 -9.71
N THR A 128 -4.65 21.60 -11.01
CA THR A 128 -5.60 20.94 -11.91
C THR A 128 -5.15 19.53 -12.31
N PHE A 129 -3.96 19.41 -12.92
CA PHE A 129 -3.48 18.15 -13.45
C PHE A 129 -2.98 17.23 -12.35
N GLY A 130 -2.29 17.77 -11.34
CA GLY A 130 -1.85 16.95 -10.20
C GLY A 130 -3.02 16.38 -9.39
N ALA A 131 -4.11 17.14 -9.20
CA ALA A 131 -5.31 16.61 -8.54
C ALA A 131 -6.00 15.54 -9.38
N LEU A 132 -6.06 15.71 -10.70
CA LEU A 132 -6.61 14.72 -11.63
C LEU A 132 -5.77 13.42 -11.61
N ASP A 133 -4.45 13.52 -11.63
CA ASP A 133 -3.53 12.37 -11.56
C ASP A 133 -3.72 11.59 -10.25
N VAL A 134 -3.85 12.30 -9.12
CA VAL A 134 -4.14 11.67 -7.82
C VAL A 134 -5.52 11.03 -7.80
N LEU A 135 -6.54 11.67 -8.37
CA LEU A 135 -7.88 11.10 -8.49
C LEU A 135 -7.85 9.77 -9.22
N ILE A 136 -7.20 9.72 -10.39
CA ILE A 136 -7.09 8.51 -11.21
C ILE A 136 -6.29 7.44 -10.46
N ALA A 137 -5.15 7.79 -9.85
CA ALA A 137 -4.34 6.85 -9.09
C ALA A 137 -5.10 6.23 -7.91
N VAL A 138 -5.88 7.04 -7.17
CA VAL A 138 -6.68 6.53 -6.05
C VAL A 138 -7.86 5.70 -6.53
N ALA A 139 -8.48 6.03 -7.66
CA ALA A 139 -9.52 5.17 -8.26
C ALA A 139 -8.97 3.78 -8.62
N VAL A 140 -7.73 3.71 -9.14
CA VAL A 140 -7.05 2.43 -9.40
C VAL A 140 -6.70 1.70 -8.08
N LEU A 141 -6.26 2.43 -7.05
CA LEU A 141 -5.99 1.85 -5.73
C LEU A 141 -7.25 1.28 -5.06
N VAL A 142 -8.42 1.90 -5.24
CA VAL A 142 -9.71 1.38 -4.76
C VAL A 142 -9.98 -0.01 -5.34
N PHE A 143 -9.72 -0.21 -6.63
CA PHE A 143 -9.86 -1.53 -7.27
C PHE A 143 -8.88 -2.55 -6.67
N PHE A 144 -7.61 -2.19 -6.52
CA PHE A 144 -6.61 -3.10 -5.93
C PHE A 144 -6.84 -3.38 -4.44
N ASN A 145 -7.46 -2.47 -3.70
CA ASN A 145 -7.86 -2.69 -2.31
C ASN A 145 -8.85 -3.86 -2.19
N ALA A 146 -9.87 -3.87 -3.07
CA ALA A 146 -10.84 -4.96 -3.10
C ALA A 146 -10.17 -6.30 -3.38
N VAL A 147 -9.25 -6.34 -4.35
CA VAL A 147 -8.46 -7.54 -4.66
C VAL A 147 -7.59 -7.98 -3.49
N ALA A 148 -6.90 -7.05 -2.83
CA ALA A 148 -5.99 -7.34 -1.73
C ALA A 148 -6.71 -7.89 -0.49
N ILE A 149 -7.89 -7.35 -0.17
CA ILE A 149 -8.71 -7.82 0.96
C ILE A 149 -9.30 -9.21 0.65
N VAL A 150 -9.88 -9.37 -0.54
CA VAL A 150 -10.52 -10.65 -0.94
C VAL A 150 -9.51 -11.78 -1.04
N LEU A 151 -8.30 -11.52 -1.54
CA LEU A 151 -7.30 -12.55 -1.77
C LEU A 151 -6.26 -12.70 -0.66
N GLY A 152 -6.13 -11.74 0.27
CA GLY A 152 -5.02 -11.73 1.23
C GLY A 152 -5.43 -11.48 2.68
N GLU A 153 -6.73 -11.28 2.96
CA GLU A 153 -7.24 -10.95 4.29
C GLU A 153 -6.42 -9.86 5.00
N ILE A 154 -5.99 -10.11 6.25
CA ILE A 154 -5.21 -9.18 7.08
C ILE A 154 -3.85 -8.89 6.44
N VAL A 155 -3.16 -9.91 5.94
CA VAL A 155 -1.82 -9.73 5.36
C VAL A 155 -1.88 -8.94 4.05
N GLY A 156 -2.87 -9.25 3.21
CA GLY A 156 -3.17 -8.48 2.00
C GLY A 156 -3.47 -7.01 2.33
N GLY A 157 -4.24 -6.77 3.40
CA GLY A 157 -4.50 -5.44 3.93
C GLY A 157 -3.22 -4.69 4.34
N VAL A 158 -2.32 -5.32 5.09
CA VAL A 158 -1.04 -4.72 5.51
C VAL A 158 -0.16 -4.38 4.30
N LEU A 159 0.01 -5.33 3.36
CA LEU A 159 0.79 -5.10 2.15
C LEU A 159 0.19 -3.99 1.28
N PHE A 160 -1.14 -3.93 1.19
CA PHE A 160 -1.84 -2.88 0.49
C PHE A 160 -1.61 -1.50 1.12
N VAL A 161 -1.66 -1.40 2.45
CA VAL A 161 -1.36 -0.15 3.17
C VAL A 161 0.06 0.33 2.87
N VAL A 162 1.06 -0.55 3.00
CA VAL A 162 2.47 -0.20 2.74
C VAL A 162 2.67 0.22 1.28
N THR A 163 2.09 -0.53 0.34
CA THR A 163 2.16 -0.22 -1.10
C THR A 163 1.49 1.11 -1.41
N THR A 164 0.34 1.39 -0.79
CA THR A 164 -0.42 2.62 -1.01
C THR A 164 0.35 3.84 -0.50
N ILE A 165 0.89 3.78 0.72
CA ILE A 165 1.71 4.87 1.28
C ILE A 165 2.93 5.12 0.39
N ALA A 166 3.65 4.06 -0.01
CA ALA A 166 4.82 4.18 -0.85
C ALA A 166 4.49 4.73 -2.25
N GLY A 167 3.41 4.21 -2.87
CA GLY A 167 2.94 4.60 -4.19
C GLY A 167 2.47 6.05 -4.24
N LEU A 168 1.61 6.46 -3.30
CA LEU A 168 1.14 7.85 -3.20
C LEU A 168 2.29 8.81 -2.92
N SER A 169 3.23 8.43 -2.05
CA SER A 169 4.42 9.22 -1.76
C SER A 169 5.32 9.39 -2.99
N ALA A 170 5.50 8.32 -3.77
CA ALA A 170 6.28 8.36 -5.01
C ALA A 170 5.60 9.22 -6.08
N LEU A 171 4.28 9.07 -6.27
CA LEU A 171 3.49 9.88 -7.19
C LEU A 171 3.55 11.37 -6.82
N CYS A 172 3.27 11.70 -5.56
CA CYS A 172 3.31 13.09 -5.09
C CYS A 172 4.72 13.70 -5.19
N THR A 173 5.76 12.91 -4.96
CA THR A 173 7.15 13.33 -5.19
C THR A 173 7.44 13.62 -6.66
N ALA A 174 6.94 12.79 -7.58
CA ALA A 174 7.09 13.03 -9.00
C ALA A 174 6.35 14.32 -9.41
N LEU A 175 5.10 14.48 -8.98
CA LEU A 175 4.30 15.67 -9.23
C LEU A 175 4.96 16.94 -8.67
N ASP A 176 5.47 16.92 -7.44
CA ASP A 176 6.19 18.05 -6.85
C ASP A 176 7.50 18.34 -7.61
N ARG A 177 8.22 17.32 -8.08
CA ARG A 177 9.45 17.54 -8.87
C ARG A 177 9.16 18.17 -10.22
N HIS A 178 8.03 17.84 -10.85
CA HIS A 178 7.63 18.36 -12.15
C HIS A 178 7.00 19.75 -12.06
N MET A 179 6.07 19.95 -11.13
CA MET A 179 5.21 21.13 -11.08
C MET A 179 5.26 21.87 -9.74
N GLY A 180 6.00 21.35 -8.75
CA GLY A 180 6.11 21.94 -7.42
C GLY A 180 6.78 23.31 -7.39
N PRO A 181 6.75 23.96 -6.23
CA PRO A 181 7.30 25.29 -6.04
C PRO A 181 8.80 25.42 -6.34
N LEU A 182 9.22 26.62 -6.76
CA LEU A 182 10.60 27.01 -7.04
C LEU A 182 10.96 28.32 -6.29
N PRO A 183 12.24 28.58 -5.99
CA PRO A 183 13.37 27.65 -6.14
C PRO A 183 13.24 26.47 -5.18
N SER A 184 13.74 25.29 -5.58
CA SER A 184 13.71 24.11 -4.71
C SER A 184 14.79 23.09 -5.03
N THR A 185 15.16 22.29 -4.02
CA THR A 185 16.11 21.18 -4.17
C THR A 185 15.40 19.84 -4.39
N ALA A 186 16.13 18.83 -4.85
CA ALA A 186 15.56 17.49 -5.06
C ALA A 186 15.20 16.77 -3.74
N LEU A 187 15.81 17.13 -2.60
CA LEU A 187 15.41 16.62 -1.28
C LEU A 187 14.16 17.32 -0.76
N GLU A 188 14.07 18.64 -0.90
CA GLU A 188 12.89 19.39 -0.49
C GLU A 188 11.64 18.92 -1.23
N SER A 189 11.78 18.69 -2.54
CA SER A 189 10.71 18.13 -3.35
C SER A 189 10.29 16.72 -2.93
N ARG A 190 11.27 15.88 -2.56
CA ARG A 190 11.01 14.57 -1.97
C ARG A 190 10.25 14.68 -0.66
N ARG A 191 10.67 15.55 0.26
CA ARG A 191 10.02 15.73 1.57
C ARG A 191 8.58 16.22 1.43
N ARG A 192 8.35 17.22 0.58
CA ARG A 192 6.99 17.72 0.29
C ARG A 192 6.13 16.63 -0.32
N GLY A 193 6.64 15.94 -1.34
CA GLY A 193 5.93 14.84 -1.99
C GLY A 193 5.59 13.68 -1.06
N THR A 194 6.54 13.22 -0.24
CA THR A 194 6.29 12.16 0.74
C THR A 194 5.28 12.59 1.81
N ALA A 195 5.38 13.83 2.30
CA ALA A 195 4.43 14.36 3.27
C ALA A 195 3.03 14.43 2.67
N THR A 196 2.88 14.94 1.44
CA THR A 196 1.59 14.97 0.74
C THR A 196 1.01 13.57 0.56
N GLY A 197 1.83 12.59 0.13
CA GLY A 197 1.39 11.20 -0.02
C GLY A 197 0.92 10.57 1.30
N ALA A 198 1.66 10.80 2.38
CA ALA A 198 1.28 10.32 3.72
C ALA A 198 0.00 11.00 4.26
N ILE A 199 -0.15 12.32 4.05
CA ILE A 199 -1.37 13.06 4.41
C ILE A 199 -2.57 12.53 3.64
N LEU A 200 -2.42 12.31 2.33
CA LEU A 200 -3.49 11.73 1.50
C LEU A 200 -3.95 10.38 2.04
N PHE A 201 -3.01 9.47 2.28
CA PHE A 201 -3.32 8.18 2.85
C PHE A 201 -4.02 8.33 4.22
N GLY A 202 -3.48 9.16 5.12
CA GLY A 202 -4.04 9.38 6.45
C GLY A 202 -5.47 9.91 6.40
N VAL A 203 -5.77 10.86 5.51
CA VAL A 203 -7.11 11.42 5.33
C VAL A 203 -8.09 10.36 4.81
N ILE A 204 -7.71 9.61 3.77
CA ILE A 204 -8.57 8.56 3.22
C ILE A 204 -8.81 7.45 4.25
N PHE A 205 -7.76 7.03 4.94
CA PHE A 205 -7.84 6.01 5.98
C PHE A 205 -8.73 6.45 7.13
N THR A 206 -8.52 7.66 7.66
CA THR A 206 -9.32 8.22 8.77
C THR A 206 -10.77 8.37 8.37
N ALA A 207 -11.04 8.93 7.19
CA ALA A 207 -12.40 9.09 6.69
C ALA A 207 -13.10 7.73 6.56
N THR A 208 -12.40 6.69 6.10
CA THR A 208 -13.00 5.36 5.95
C THR A 208 -13.17 4.64 7.29
N ALA A 209 -12.24 4.84 8.23
CA ALA A 209 -12.35 4.31 9.58
C ALA A 209 -13.56 4.90 10.31
N VAL A 210 -13.80 6.21 10.17
CA VAL A 210 -14.95 6.91 10.79
C VAL A 210 -16.28 6.44 10.22
N THR A 211 -16.36 6.11 8.93
CA THR A 211 -17.61 5.61 8.34
C THR A 211 -17.94 4.17 8.72
N GLY A 212 -17.05 3.45 9.42
CA GLY A 212 -17.28 2.07 9.88
C GLY A 212 -17.45 1.06 8.73
N GLN A 213 -17.09 1.44 7.51
CA GLN A 213 -17.34 0.68 6.30
C GLN A 213 -16.05 0.01 5.83
N LEU A 214 -15.81 -1.22 6.27
CA LEU A 214 -14.91 -2.15 5.57
C LEU A 214 -15.59 -2.55 4.26
N PRO A 215 -14.93 -2.53 3.07
CA PRO A 215 -13.50 -2.35 2.81
C PRO A 215 -13.00 -0.89 2.70
N PHE A 216 -11.74 -0.67 3.11
CA PHE A 216 -11.08 0.61 3.42
C PHE A 216 -10.96 1.70 2.32
N PHE A 217 -11.46 1.46 1.10
CA PHE A 217 -11.38 2.42 0.00
C PHE A 217 -12.61 2.26 -0.88
N ARG A 218 -13.55 3.21 -0.81
CA ARG A 218 -14.73 3.28 -1.69
C ARG A 218 -14.50 4.31 -2.79
N LEU A 219 -15.36 4.33 -3.80
CA LEU A 219 -15.27 5.29 -4.92
C LEU A 219 -15.21 6.75 -4.47
N TRP A 220 -15.79 7.11 -3.31
CA TRP A 220 -15.71 8.46 -2.74
C TRP A 220 -14.30 8.86 -2.25
N ALA A 221 -13.40 7.89 -2.05
CA ALA A 221 -12.01 8.15 -1.65
C ALA A 221 -11.24 8.91 -2.74
N ALA A 222 -11.56 8.69 -4.02
CA ALA A 222 -10.89 9.35 -5.14
C ALA A 222 -11.14 10.88 -5.18
N PRO A 223 -12.39 11.39 -5.15
CA PRO A 223 -12.62 12.83 -5.07
C PRO A 223 -12.10 13.43 -3.75
N LEU A 224 -12.19 12.73 -2.62
CA LEU A 224 -11.62 13.21 -1.36
C LEU A 224 -10.09 13.38 -1.46
N ALA A 225 -9.41 12.41 -2.07
CA ALA A 225 -7.96 12.48 -2.28
C ALA A 225 -7.58 13.65 -3.18
N ALA A 226 -8.32 13.89 -4.26
CA ALA A 226 -8.08 15.02 -5.16
C ALA A 226 -8.22 16.37 -4.44
N ILE A 227 -9.27 16.55 -3.63
CA ILE A 227 -9.51 17.75 -2.83
C ILE A 227 -8.38 17.94 -1.80
N THR A 228 -8.04 16.86 -1.08
CA THR A 228 -6.98 16.88 -0.06
C THR A 228 -5.63 17.23 -0.69
N TYR A 229 -5.31 16.66 -1.85
CA TYR A 229 -4.10 16.98 -2.60
C TYR A 229 -4.06 18.45 -2.99
N ALA A 230 -5.15 18.96 -3.58
CA ALA A 230 -5.26 20.36 -3.97
C ALA A 230 -5.10 21.30 -2.77
N ALA A 231 -5.68 20.98 -1.62
CA ALA A 231 -5.53 21.76 -0.39
C ALA A 231 -4.08 21.76 0.13
N VAL A 232 -3.43 20.59 0.21
CA VAL A 232 -2.04 20.48 0.67
C VAL A 232 -1.10 21.22 -0.28
N VAL A 233 -1.26 21.06 -1.59
CA VAL A 233 -0.45 21.78 -2.59
C VAL A 233 -0.70 23.29 -2.51
N HIS A 234 -1.95 23.72 -2.34
CA HIS A 234 -2.25 25.15 -2.19
C HIS A 234 -1.51 25.75 -0.98
N LEU A 235 -1.50 25.04 0.15
CA LEU A 235 -0.77 25.42 1.36
C LEU A 235 0.75 25.42 1.17
N GLN A 236 1.29 24.46 0.42
CA GLN A 236 2.72 24.43 0.08
C GLN A 236 3.11 25.68 -0.74
N TRP A 237 2.30 26.04 -1.74
CA TRP A 237 2.51 27.24 -2.55
C TRP A 237 2.28 28.55 -1.79
N SER A 238 1.41 28.59 -0.79
CA SER A 238 1.19 29.82 0.00
C SER A 238 2.34 30.09 0.97
N ARG A 239 2.95 29.04 1.54
CA ARG A 239 4.11 29.16 2.44
C ARG A 239 5.39 29.61 1.76
N GLN A 240 5.44 29.57 0.44
CA GLN A 240 6.61 29.97 -0.35
C GLN A 240 6.56 31.42 -0.86
N ARG A 241 5.55 32.19 -0.47
CA ARG A 241 5.32 33.57 -0.94
C ARG A 241 6.12 34.66 -0.23
N ASP A 242 7.04 34.31 0.67
CA ASP A 242 7.92 35.31 1.30
C ASP A 242 9.36 35.19 0.79
N PRO A 243 9.72 35.83 -0.34
CA PRO A 243 10.86 36.70 -0.36
C PRO A 243 10.37 38.07 0.10
N VAL A 244 10.54 38.36 1.40
CA VAL A 244 10.58 39.73 1.86
C VAL A 244 11.66 40.44 1.03
N ASN A 245 11.24 41.36 0.16
CA ASN A 245 12.06 42.34 -0.53
C ASN A 245 13.33 41.79 -1.21
N ALA A 246 13.21 41.44 -2.49
CA ALA A 246 14.32 41.51 -3.43
C ALA A 246 14.00 42.60 -4.46
#